data_AF-A0A967LDS4-F1
#
_entry.id   AF-A0A967LDS4-F1
#
_cell.length_a   1.000
_cell.length_b   1.000
_cell.length_c   1.000
_cell.angle_alpha   90.00
_cell.angle_beta   90.00
_cell.angle_gamma   90.00
#
_symmetry.space_group_name_H-M   'P 1'
#
loop_
_entity.id
_entity.type
_entity.pdbx_description
1 polymer ?
#
loop_
_entity_poly.entity_id
_entity_poly.type
_entity_poly.pdbx_seq_one_letter_code
_entity_poly.pdbx_strand_id
1 'polypeptide(L)'
;MEQVWFGLEKNLNNSQAALSLVQRVLATLPEPGTGASPVEIRRHKHWLQHQETSERNLGNEEKADALVPEILKIPVRPDLSPRLVDLSDHYNGSLYDGREWSISSSFTPDFLAESFAPTKGVEFDLRGLILLTSGEIQSG
;
A
#
# COMPACT_ATOMS: atom_id res chain seq x y z
N MET A 1 -21.32 9.21 -7.68
CA MET A 1 -20.10 9.05 -8.51
C MET A 1 -19.26 7.84 -8.09
N GLU A 2 -19.27 7.40 -6.83
CA GLU A 2 -18.50 6.23 -6.35
C GLU A 2 -18.93 4.87 -6.90
N GLN A 3 -20.22 4.64 -7.19
CA GLN A 3 -20.69 3.32 -7.68
C GLN A 3 -20.24 2.98 -9.11
N VAL A 4 -19.82 3.97 -9.90
CA VAL A 4 -19.25 3.73 -11.24
C VAL A 4 -17.81 3.19 -11.12
N TRP A 5 -17.11 3.45 -10.02
CA TRP A 5 -15.71 3.05 -9.81
C TRP A 5 -15.56 1.55 -9.51
N PHE A 6 -16.39 0.97 -8.63
CA PHE A 6 -16.29 -0.46 -8.26
C PHE A 6 -16.61 -1.43 -9.41
N GLY A 7 -17.51 -1.06 -10.34
CA GLY A 7 -17.82 -1.89 -11.51
C GLY A 7 -16.74 -1.87 -12.60
N LEU A 8 -15.90 -0.84 -12.60
CA LEU A 8 -14.76 -0.71 -13.52
C LEU A 8 -13.55 -1.52 -13.03
N GLU A 9 -13.28 -1.60 -11.73
CA GLU A 9 -12.11 -2.30 -11.17
C GLU A 9 -11.96 -3.76 -11.64
N LYS A 10 -13.05 -4.54 -11.72
CA LYS A 10 -12.97 -5.93 -12.22
C LYS A 10 -12.66 -6.05 -13.71
N ASN A 11 -13.08 -5.09 -14.53
CA ASN A 11 -12.77 -5.06 -15.96
C ASN A 11 -11.44 -4.37 -16.28
N LEU A 12 -10.89 -3.61 -15.32
CA LEU A 12 -9.64 -2.89 -15.48
C LEU A 12 -8.40 -3.79 -15.38
N ASN A 13 -8.53 -5.03 -14.90
CA ASN A 13 -7.35 -5.88 -14.70
C ASN A 13 -7.13 -6.90 -15.82
N ASN A 14 -8.01 -7.00 -16.82
CA ASN A 14 -8.02 -8.13 -17.77
C ASN A 14 -7.78 -7.72 -19.23
N SER A 15 -7.34 -6.49 -19.49
CA SER A 15 -7.13 -6.02 -20.86
C SER A 15 -5.95 -5.07 -20.98
N GLN A 16 -5.32 -5.08 -22.16
CA GLN A 16 -4.26 -4.14 -22.52
C GLN A 16 -4.73 -2.68 -22.45
N ALA A 17 -6.01 -2.42 -22.78
CA ALA A 17 -6.60 -1.10 -22.72
C ALA A 17 -6.65 -0.55 -21.28
N ALA A 18 -6.89 -1.43 -20.32
CA ALA A 18 -6.97 -1.05 -18.93
C ALA A 18 -5.60 -0.92 -18.27
N LEU A 19 -4.63 -1.79 -18.60
CA LEU A 19 -3.22 -1.55 -18.26
C LEU A 19 -2.73 -0.19 -18.77
N SER A 20 -3.09 0.17 -20.00
CA SER A 20 -2.74 1.47 -20.58
C SER A 20 -3.42 2.64 -19.86
N LEU A 21 -4.61 2.45 -19.29
CA LEU A 21 -5.25 3.47 -18.44
C LEU A 21 -4.50 3.62 -17.12
N VAL A 22 -4.18 2.52 -16.45
CA VAL A 22 -3.42 2.51 -15.19
C VAL A 22 -2.08 3.22 -15.36
N GLN A 23 -1.31 2.87 -16.40
CA GLN A 23 -0.03 3.51 -16.70
C GLN A 23 -0.16 5.01 -16.96
N ARG A 24 -1.23 5.45 -17.63
CA ARG A 24 -1.50 6.89 -17.82
C ARG A 24 -1.80 7.59 -16.51
N VAL A 25 -2.60 6.98 -15.63
CA VAL A 25 -2.89 7.54 -14.32
C VAL A 25 -1.60 7.67 -13.50
N LEU A 26 -0.79 6.62 -13.44
CA LEU A 26 0.50 6.63 -12.74
C LEU A 26 1.47 7.66 -13.31
N ALA A 27 1.51 7.85 -14.63
CA ALA A 27 2.34 8.89 -15.25
C ALA A 27 1.93 10.33 -14.86
N THR A 28 0.65 10.53 -14.49
CA THR A 28 0.12 11.84 -14.05
C THR A 28 0.10 12.00 -12.53
N LEU A 29 0.18 10.89 -11.79
CA LEU A 29 0.15 10.89 -10.35
C LEU A 29 1.59 11.02 -9.83
N PRO A 30 1.95 12.12 -9.14
CA PRO A 30 3.30 12.26 -8.63
C PRO A 30 3.64 11.11 -7.69
N GLU A 31 4.88 10.61 -7.77
CA GLU A 31 5.38 9.67 -6.78
C GLU A 31 5.37 10.34 -5.39
N PRO A 32 4.82 9.68 -4.36
CA PRO A 32 4.78 10.24 -3.02
C PRO A 32 6.19 10.53 -2.49
N GLY A 33 6.51 11.81 -2.32
CA GLY A 33 7.77 12.24 -1.73
C GLY A 33 7.76 12.26 -0.21
N THR A 34 8.86 12.73 0.39
CA THR A 34 8.95 12.96 1.84
C THR A 34 7.86 13.94 2.29
N GLY A 35 7.03 13.52 3.26
CA GLY A 35 5.91 14.32 3.75
C GLY A 35 4.61 14.22 2.96
N ALA A 36 4.53 13.31 1.97
CA ALA A 36 3.27 12.97 1.33
C ALA A 36 2.23 12.52 2.37
N SER A 37 0.99 12.96 2.19
CA SER A 37 -0.11 12.56 3.05
C SER A 37 -0.41 11.06 2.91
N PRO A 38 -0.97 10.42 3.94
CA PRO A 38 -1.39 9.03 3.87
C PRO A 38 -2.30 8.72 2.67
N VAL A 39 -3.18 9.66 2.31
CA VAL A 39 -4.11 9.55 1.17
C VAL A 39 -3.36 9.50 -0.17
N GLU A 40 -2.34 10.33 -0.35
CA GLU A 40 -1.50 10.34 -1.55
C GLU A 40 -0.73 9.02 -1.69
N ILE A 41 -0.16 8.53 -0.58
CA ILE A 41 0.57 7.27 -0.53
C ILE A 41 -0.35 6.09 -0.89
N ARG A 42 -1.54 5.99 -0.26
CA ARG A 42 -2.52 4.92 -0.57
C ARG A 42 -2.94 4.96 -2.01
N ARG A 43 -3.30 6.15 -2.51
CA ARG A 43 -3.75 6.30 -3.89
C ARG A 43 -2.67 5.82 -4.85
N HIS A 44 -1.41 6.22 -4.65
CA HIS A 44 -0.31 5.80 -5.52
C HIS A 44 -0.10 4.28 -5.48
N LYS A 45 -0.02 3.69 -4.29
CA LYS A 45 0.16 2.24 -4.13
C LYS A 45 -1.00 1.42 -4.69
N HIS A 46 -2.24 1.91 -4.55
CA HIS A 46 -3.42 1.28 -5.13
C HIS A 46 -3.31 1.20 -6.66
N TRP A 47 -2.85 2.27 -7.32
CA TRP A 47 -2.63 2.25 -8.77
C TRP A 47 -1.47 1.34 -9.19
N LEU A 48 -0.39 1.28 -8.40
CA LEU A 48 0.70 0.31 -8.63
C LEU A 48 0.20 -1.13 -8.52
N GLN A 49 -0.71 -1.43 -7.60
CA GLN A 49 -1.32 -2.74 -7.45
C GLN A 49 -2.22 -3.09 -8.63
N HIS A 50 -3.06 -2.16 -9.08
CA HIS A 50 -3.80 -2.36 -10.32
C HIS A 50 -2.88 -2.63 -11.51
N GLN A 51 -1.72 -1.98 -11.57
CA GLN A 51 -0.74 -2.26 -12.62
C GLN A 51 -0.18 -3.67 -12.48
N GLU A 52 0.27 -4.06 -11.29
CA GLU A 52 0.80 -5.39 -11.00
C GLU A 52 -0.20 -6.48 -11.38
N THR A 53 -1.45 -6.36 -10.93
CA THR A 53 -2.49 -7.35 -11.20
C THR A 53 -2.81 -7.41 -12.70
N SER A 54 -2.82 -6.25 -13.39
CA SER A 54 -3.02 -6.21 -14.84
C SER A 54 -1.88 -6.88 -15.60
N GLU A 55 -0.63 -6.60 -15.24
CA GLU A 55 0.54 -7.23 -15.86
C GLU A 55 0.52 -8.75 -15.64
N ARG A 56 0.18 -9.21 -14.42
CA ARG A 56 0.06 -10.64 -14.09
C ARG A 56 -1.04 -11.32 -14.91
N ASN A 57 -2.22 -10.71 -15.03
CA ASN A 57 -3.33 -11.27 -15.82
C ASN A 57 -3.05 -11.32 -17.32
N LEU A 58 -2.15 -10.46 -17.81
CA LEU A 58 -1.68 -10.47 -19.19
C LEU A 58 -0.49 -11.42 -19.42
N GLY A 59 -0.02 -12.12 -18.38
CA GLY A 59 1.10 -13.07 -18.45
C GLY A 59 2.49 -12.43 -18.37
N ASN A 60 2.59 -11.15 -17.99
CA ASN A 60 3.85 -10.42 -17.87
C ASN A 60 4.43 -10.52 -16.44
N GLU A 61 4.79 -11.73 -16.00
CA GLU A 61 5.22 -11.99 -14.61
C GLU A 61 6.42 -11.14 -14.18
N GLU A 62 7.44 -11.01 -15.02
CA GLU A 62 8.64 -10.21 -14.70
C GLU A 62 8.30 -8.74 -14.39
N LYS A 63 7.36 -8.15 -15.14
CA LYS A 63 6.91 -6.76 -14.91
C LYS A 63 6.07 -6.64 -13.66
N ALA A 64 5.21 -7.63 -13.39
CA ALA A 64 4.43 -7.67 -12.17
C ALA A 64 5.35 -7.77 -10.94
N ASP A 65 6.34 -8.66 -10.98
CA ASP A 65 7.29 -8.86 -9.88
C ASP A 65 8.19 -7.64 -9.65
N ALA A 66 8.54 -6.89 -10.71
CA ALA A 66 9.27 -5.63 -10.57
C ALA A 66 8.49 -4.53 -9.82
N LEU A 67 7.16 -4.60 -9.78
CA LEU A 67 6.32 -3.64 -9.05
C LEU A 67 6.18 -3.99 -7.56
N VAL A 68 6.41 -5.25 -7.19
CA VAL A 68 6.23 -5.75 -5.83
C VAL A 68 7.04 -4.96 -4.79
N PRO A 69 8.35 -4.68 -4.99
CA PRO A 69 9.13 -3.91 -4.02
C PRO A 69 8.56 -2.51 -3.78
N GLU A 70 8.13 -1.80 -4.82
CA GLU A 70 7.56 -0.44 -4.69
C GLU A 70 6.20 -0.44 -3.98
N ILE A 71 5.37 -1.45 -4.23
CA ILE A 71 4.10 -1.64 -3.51
C ILE A 71 4.36 -1.86 -2.01
N LEU A 72 5.36 -2.67 -1.66
CA LEU A 72 5.69 -3.00 -0.26
C LEU A 72 6.52 -1.94 0.46
N LYS A 73 7.15 -1.03 -0.29
CA LYS A 73 8.08 -0.02 0.23
C LYS A 73 7.43 0.81 1.34
N ILE A 74 8.07 0.87 2.49
CA ILE A 74 7.61 1.72 3.60
C ILE A 74 7.90 3.18 3.23
N PRO A 75 6.92 4.09 3.32
CA PRO A 75 7.14 5.50 2.98
C PRO A 75 8.23 6.15 3.83
N VAL A 76 8.97 7.08 3.23
CA VAL A 76 10.04 7.82 3.90
C VAL A 76 9.48 8.64 5.06
N ARG A 77 10.21 8.67 6.18
CA ARG A 77 9.85 9.44 7.36
C ARG A 77 9.95 10.94 7.04
N PRO A 78 8.90 11.75 7.28
CA PRO A 78 9.05 13.19 7.24
C PRO A 78 9.96 13.67 8.38
N ASP A 79 10.46 14.91 8.30
CA ASP A 79 11.20 15.50 9.41
C ASP A 79 10.24 15.76 10.59
N LEU A 80 10.22 14.81 11.52
CA LEU A 80 9.34 14.77 12.66
C LEU A 80 10.11 15.09 13.94
N SER A 81 9.40 15.64 14.92
CA SER A 81 9.96 16.00 16.23
C SER A 81 10.85 14.89 16.79
N PRO A 82 12.04 15.19 17.35
CA PRO A 82 12.89 14.21 18.02
C PRO A 82 12.23 13.52 19.22
N ARG A 83 11.08 14.04 19.68
CA ARG A 83 10.26 13.43 20.74
C ARG A 83 9.42 12.25 20.27
N LEU A 84 9.35 12.04 18.96
CA LEU A 84 8.66 10.91 18.36
C LEU A 84 9.58 9.70 18.30
N VAL A 85 9.09 8.57 18.79
CA VAL A 85 9.79 7.29 18.68
C VAL A 85 9.82 6.88 17.21
N ASP A 86 11.02 6.78 16.64
CA ASP A 86 11.21 6.26 15.28
C ASP A 86 11.27 4.74 15.32
N LEU A 87 10.31 4.09 14.66
CA LEU A 87 10.24 2.63 14.53
C LEU A 87 10.49 2.15 13.10
N SER A 88 11.01 3.03 12.22
CA SER A 88 11.19 2.74 10.79
C SER A 88 11.99 1.45 10.55
N ASP A 89 13.04 1.24 11.34
CA ASP A 89 13.96 0.10 11.22
C ASP A 89 13.38 -1.21 11.75
N HIS A 90 12.23 -1.16 12.43
CA HIS A 90 11.60 -2.32 13.04
C HIS A 90 10.44 -2.88 12.22
N TYR A 91 9.94 -2.14 11.23
CA TYR A 91 8.86 -2.59 10.38
C TYR A 91 9.34 -3.62 9.35
N ASN A 92 8.54 -4.66 9.14
CA ASN A 92 8.76 -5.65 8.07
C ASN A 92 7.67 -5.60 6.98
N GLY A 93 6.68 -4.71 7.13
CA GLY A 93 5.63 -4.49 6.14
C GLY A 93 5.14 -3.04 6.15
N SER A 94 4.62 -2.57 5.02
CA SER A 94 4.04 -1.23 4.89
C SER A 94 2.55 -1.24 5.22
N LEU A 95 2.10 -0.34 6.10
CA LEU A 95 0.67 -0.15 6.43
C LEU A 95 -0.20 0.09 5.17
N TYR A 96 0.43 0.57 4.10
CA TYR A 96 -0.21 0.90 2.84
C TYR A 96 -0.17 -0.22 1.79
N ASP A 97 0.22 -1.43 2.19
CA ASP A 97 0.10 -2.60 1.31
C ASP A 97 -1.37 -2.98 1.12
N GLY A 98 -1.95 -2.58 -0.02
CA GLY A 98 -3.30 -2.97 -0.45
C GLY A 98 -3.46 -4.41 -0.97
N ARG A 99 -2.47 -5.31 -0.82
CA ARG A 99 -2.63 -6.76 -1.11
C ARG A 99 -3.46 -7.52 -0.08
N GLU A 100 -4.23 -6.79 0.70
CA GLU A 100 -5.00 -7.25 1.85
C GLU A 100 -4.11 -7.79 2.97
N TRP A 101 -4.14 -7.09 4.10
CA TRP A 101 -3.73 -7.63 5.40
C TRP A 101 -4.73 -8.69 5.91
N SER A 102 -5.37 -9.44 5.00
CA SER A 102 -6.51 -10.33 5.24
C SER A 102 -6.10 -11.62 5.96
N ILE A 103 -5.70 -11.46 7.22
CA ILE A 103 -5.69 -12.55 8.20
C ILE A 103 -7.15 -12.82 8.67
N SER A 104 -8.09 -11.89 8.44
CA SER A 104 -9.54 -12.15 8.57
C SER A 104 -10.36 -11.07 7.87
N SER A 105 -11.56 -11.42 7.39
CA SER A 105 -12.55 -10.49 6.78
C SER A 105 -13.04 -9.38 7.74
N SER A 106 -12.56 -9.36 8.97
CA SER A 106 -12.95 -8.44 10.05
C SER A 106 -11.92 -7.34 10.35
N PHE A 107 -10.73 -7.37 9.75
CA PHE A 107 -9.71 -6.35 9.98
C PHE A 107 -9.25 -5.72 8.66
N THR A 108 -9.78 -4.55 8.36
CA THR A 108 -9.29 -3.67 7.29
C THR A 108 -8.37 -2.62 7.93
N PRO A 109 -7.06 -2.62 7.63
CA PRO A 109 -6.14 -1.60 8.14
C PRO A 109 -6.52 -0.17 7.77
N ASP A 110 -7.42 0.01 6.79
CA ASP A 110 -8.05 1.29 6.43
C ASP A 110 -8.69 2.02 7.63
N PHE A 111 -8.99 1.30 8.72
CA PHE A 111 -9.52 1.84 9.97
C PHE A 111 -8.46 2.22 11.01
N LEU A 112 -7.19 1.86 10.82
CA LEU A 112 -6.13 2.38 11.67
C LEU A 112 -5.99 3.87 11.35
N ALA A 113 -6.23 4.71 12.37
CA ALA A 113 -5.96 6.13 12.25
C ALA A 113 -4.47 6.30 11.94
N GLU A 114 -4.15 6.63 10.69
CA GLU A 114 -2.81 6.95 10.23
C GLU A 114 -2.46 8.33 10.76
N SER A 115 -2.20 8.38 12.05
CA SER A 115 -2.03 9.64 12.72
C SER A 115 -0.55 9.94 12.83
N PHE A 116 -0.05 10.84 11.98
CA PHE A 116 0.96 11.81 12.43
C PHE A 116 0.34 12.83 13.42
N ALA A 117 -0.98 12.76 13.62
CA ALA A 117 -1.74 13.57 14.53
C ALA A 117 -1.71 13.01 15.98
N PRO A 118 -1.66 13.86 17.00
CA PRO A 118 -1.62 13.42 18.38
C PRO A 118 -2.93 12.71 18.79
N THR A 119 -2.83 11.43 19.15
CA THR A 119 -3.91 10.74 19.88
C THR A 119 -3.65 10.95 21.37
N LYS A 120 -4.57 11.63 22.08
CA LYS A 120 -4.41 12.00 23.51
C LYS A 120 -3.10 12.77 23.82
N GLY A 121 -2.65 13.61 22.88
CA GLY A 121 -1.43 14.41 23.05
C GLY A 121 -0.13 13.66 22.75
N VAL A 122 -0.19 12.40 22.31
CA VAL A 122 0.96 11.63 21.86
C VAL A 122 0.89 11.49 20.35
N GLU A 123 1.85 12.09 19.67
CA GLU A 123 2.07 11.89 18.24
C GLU A 123 2.66 10.47 18.05
N PHE A 124 2.16 9.75 17.06
CA PHE A 124 2.72 8.44 16.67
C PHE A 124 3.19 8.54 15.22
N ASP A 125 4.18 7.75 14.85
CA ASP A 125 4.59 7.60 13.47
C ASP A 125 4.14 6.23 13.01
N LEU A 126 3.02 6.17 12.28
CA LEU A 126 2.39 4.93 11.82
C LEU A 126 2.50 4.82 10.30
N ARG A 127 3.59 4.23 9.81
CA ARG A 127 3.87 4.03 8.37
C ARG A 127 4.07 2.57 7.98
N GLY A 128 4.46 1.74 8.94
CA GLY A 128 4.72 0.33 8.78
C GLY A 128 4.15 -0.48 9.92
N LEU A 129 4.25 -1.79 9.78
CA LEU A 129 3.73 -2.77 10.72
C LEU A 129 4.78 -3.87 10.90
N ILE A 130 4.67 -4.59 12.02
CA ILE A 130 5.37 -5.84 12.24
C ILE A 130 4.37 -6.97 12.01
N LEU A 131 4.48 -7.62 10.86
CA LEU A 131 3.80 -8.85 10.53
C LEU A 131 4.48 -10.01 11.24
N LEU A 132 3.74 -10.65 12.14
CA LEU A 132 4.14 -11.93 12.70
C LEU A 132 3.63 -13.02 11.77
N THR A 133 4.51 -13.57 10.93
CA THR A 133 4.23 -14.84 10.26
C THR A 133 4.20 -15.94 11.31
N SER A 134 3.06 -16.60 11.51
CA SER A 134 3.01 -17.80 12.34
C SER A 134 3.97 -18.82 11.74
N GLY A 135 5.03 -19.17 12.47
CA GLY A 135 5.87 -20.30 12.09
C GLY A 135 5.03 -21.58 12.08
N GLU A 136 5.37 -22.51 11.18
CA GLU A 136 4.85 -23.88 11.28
C GLU A 136 5.21 -24.41 12.67
N ILE A 137 4.19 -24.79 13.44
CA ILE A 137 4.40 -25.63 14.62
C ILE A 137 4.91 -26.95 14.07
N GLN A 138 6.22 -27.18 14.11
CA GLN A 138 6.80 -28.50 13.86
C GLN A 138 6.11 -29.47 14.81
N SER A 139 5.20 -30.26 14.25
CA SER A 139 4.43 -31.26 14.94
C SER A 139 5.16 -32.58 14.73
N GLY A 140 6.16 -32.87 15.57
CA GLY A 140 6.88 -34.14 15.56
C GLY A 140 8.39 -34.01 15.60
#